data_AF-A0A927XFN3-F1
#
_entry.id   AF-A0A927XFN3-F1
#
_cell.length_a   1.000
_cell.length_b   1.000
_cell.length_c   1.000
_cell.angle_alpha   90.00
_cell.angle_beta   90.00
_cell.angle_gamma   90.00
#
_symmetry.space_group_name_H-M   'P 1'
#
loop_
_entity.id
_entity.type
_entity.pdbx_description
1 polymer ?
#
loop_
_entity_poly.entity_id
_entity_poly.type
_entity_poly.pdbx_seq_one_letter_code
_entity_poly.pdbx_strand_id
1 'polypeptide(L)'
;MDDVKAQSIVENDKEESFTMIFAYIFIFAFKGFKFILYEWIFYIFNVVGGTADKAISTASQGFLTSSEKEEILKEEQRKKRQEFYNKLPWVKSRNDYYEKEKQKLLSTLNDEGSVRSEKAVVYKYTARDTDGKVVNQVFYAYSKLDVYTFLISEGYDVYKIETSPLLQKLYGETSIIGNKMSNKDLIFLLSQLSTYLKAGIPLAEAIRILSNQMNKKPTQKRIFQAITYELTNGEAFSSCLEKQGKMFPSLLVNMVKAAEATGNIEETLTDMANYYEEVEATRKEMISAISYPAIVSVFAIGVVTFILLYVIPQFEKIYAQSNAPVAGLTRFVLESSNFLRANALVVLGVVLGIVILIIWMYKNVKAVRKSMQVFFMHLPVVKSVIIYNELTIFTKTFASLLRNNVFITTSVEILSKITTNEIYKEIMIKTINNIIEGRKISDAFKKQWAVPDVAYYMIVTGESTGELAEMMQTVSDYYSEQHRSIVGALKSFIEPVLIAGLAVVVGTIILAVVIPMFNLMGSVG
;
A
#
# COMPACT_ATOMS: atom_id res chain seq x y z
N MET A 1 -58.62 16.27 -4.82
CA MET A 1 -57.48 17.14 -5.20
C MET A 1 -56.26 16.92 -4.31
N ASP A 2 -56.43 16.32 -3.12
CA ASP A 2 -55.34 16.03 -2.18
C ASP A 2 -54.56 14.74 -2.48
N ASP A 3 -55.19 13.71 -3.08
CA ASP A 3 -54.49 12.47 -3.49
C ASP A 3 -53.47 12.69 -4.63
N VAL A 4 -53.73 13.65 -5.53
CA VAL A 4 -52.81 14.00 -6.63
C VAL A 4 -51.58 14.74 -6.09
N LYS A 5 -51.74 15.55 -5.03
CA LYS A 5 -50.63 16.19 -4.33
C LYS A 5 -49.82 15.20 -3.49
N ALA A 6 -50.47 14.21 -2.85
CA ALA A 6 -49.78 13.18 -2.10
C ALA A 6 -48.95 12.26 -3.02
N GLN A 7 -49.50 11.87 -4.19
CA GLN A 7 -48.76 11.11 -5.19
C GLN A 7 -47.60 11.91 -5.80
N SER A 8 -47.79 13.21 -6.10
CA SER A 8 -46.69 14.04 -6.64
C SER A 8 -45.56 14.26 -5.62
N ILE A 9 -45.88 14.34 -4.32
CA ILE A 9 -44.87 14.48 -3.26
C ILE A 9 -44.10 13.17 -3.06
N VAL A 10 -44.76 12.01 -3.15
CA VAL A 10 -44.10 10.68 -3.05
C VAL A 10 -43.26 10.35 -4.31
N GLU A 11 -43.67 10.82 -5.49
CA GLU A 11 -42.91 10.62 -6.74
C GLU A 11 -41.65 11.50 -6.77
N ASN A 12 -41.72 12.73 -6.23
CA ASN A 12 -40.59 13.66 -6.11
C ASN A 12 -39.56 13.22 -5.03
N ASP A 13 -40.03 12.66 -3.91
CA ASP A 13 -39.16 12.11 -2.83
C ASP A 13 -38.41 10.83 -3.28
N LYS A 14 -39.01 10.05 -4.21
CA LYS A 14 -38.35 8.92 -4.88
C LYS A 14 -37.32 9.36 -5.92
N GLU A 15 -37.54 10.47 -6.63
CA GLU A 15 -36.54 11.08 -7.53
C GLU A 15 -35.35 11.69 -6.75
N GLU A 16 -35.58 12.36 -5.62
CA GLU A 16 -34.49 12.86 -4.75
C GLU A 16 -33.69 11.72 -4.09
N SER A 17 -34.36 10.67 -3.62
CA SER A 17 -33.69 9.47 -3.09
C SER A 17 -32.88 8.76 -4.18
N PHE A 18 -33.39 8.70 -5.42
CA PHE A 18 -32.66 8.14 -6.55
C PHE A 18 -31.47 9.00 -6.96
N THR A 19 -31.60 10.32 -7.07
CA THR A 19 -30.46 11.19 -7.42
C THR A 19 -29.37 11.10 -6.34
N MET A 20 -29.76 10.94 -5.07
CA MET A 20 -28.84 10.58 -4.00
C MET A 20 -28.25 9.18 -4.17
N ILE A 21 -29.00 8.13 -4.51
CA ILE A 21 -28.49 6.77 -4.71
C ILE A 21 -27.59 6.68 -5.95
N PHE A 22 -27.94 7.35 -7.04
CA PHE A 22 -27.11 7.46 -8.24
C PHE A 22 -25.87 8.28 -7.93
N ALA A 23 -26.00 9.38 -7.19
CA ALA A 23 -24.85 10.10 -6.65
C ALA A 23 -24.05 9.22 -5.69
N TYR A 24 -24.63 8.34 -4.88
CA TYR A 24 -23.90 7.44 -3.97
C TYR A 24 -23.27 6.26 -4.70
N ILE A 25 -23.92 5.66 -5.69
CA ILE A 25 -23.31 4.65 -6.57
C ILE A 25 -22.19 5.31 -7.35
N PHE A 26 -22.40 6.51 -7.90
CA PHE A 26 -21.34 7.27 -8.54
C PHE A 26 -20.29 7.73 -7.53
N ILE A 27 -20.60 8.11 -6.29
CA ILE A 27 -19.64 8.57 -5.26
C ILE A 27 -18.92 7.40 -4.61
N PHE A 28 -19.52 6.20 -4.50
CA PHE A 28 -18.91 4.97 -3.97
C PHE A 28 -18.16 4.22 -5.07
N ALA A 29 -18.68 4.19 -6.29
CA ALA A 29 -17.91 3.80 -7.47
C ALA A 29 -16.79 4.80 -7.71
N PHE A 30 -17.01 6.11 -7.53
CA PHE A 30 -15.99 7.16 -7.62
C PHE A 30 -15.13 7.24 -6.36
N LYS A 31 -15.49 6.68 -5.19
CA LYS A 31 -14.64 6.52 -3.98
C LYS A 31 -13.84 5.23 -4.04
N GLY A 32 -14.38 4.16 -4.62
CA GLY A 32 -13.65 2.94 -4.98
C GLY A 32 -12.71 3.22 -6.15
N PHE A 33 -13.17 3.98 -7.14
CA PHE A 33 -12.38 4.59 -8.20
C PHE A 33 -11.56 5.77 -7.68
N LYS A 34 -11.86 6.46 -6.57
CA LYS A 34 -10.93 7.37 -5.86
C LYS A 34 -9.97 6.56 -5.02
N PHE A 35 -10.27 5.33 -4.60
CA PHE A 35 -9.30 4.50 -3.90
C PHE A 35 -8.30 3.94 -4.91
N ILE A 36 -8.78 3.57 -6.10
CA ILE A 36 -8.00 3.14 -7.26
C ILE A 36 -7.29 4.34 -7.93
N LEU A 37 -7.97 5.47 -8.18
CA LEU A 37 -7.43 6.76 -8.66
C LEU A 37 -6.68 7.54 -7.60
N TYR A 38 -6.87 7.41 -6.30
CA TYR A 38 -5.97 8.08 -5.36
C TYR A 38 -4.65 7.32 -5.29
N GLU A 39 -4.62 6.02 -5.60
CA GLU A 39 -3.37 5.33 -5.94
C GLU A 39 -2.89 5.72 -7.36
N TRP A 40 -3.76 5.86 -8.37
CA TRP A 40 -3.42 6.14 -9.78
C TRP A 40 -3.12 7.63 -10.12
N ILE A 41 -3.86 8.61 -9.60
CA ILE A 41 -3.62 10.06 -9.62
C ILE A 41 -2.43 10.39 -8.73
N PHE A 42 -2.23 9.72 -7.58
CA PHE A 42 -0.97 9.87 -6.82
C PHE A 42 0.20 9.21 -7.54
N TYR A 43 -0.05 8.17 -8.35
CA TYR A 43 0.94 7.60 -9.27
C TYR A 43 1.26 8.52 -10.45
N ILE A 44 0.25 9.09 -11.11
CA ILE A 44 0.39 10.01 -12.25
C ILE A 44 0.91 11.38 -11.80
N PHE A 45 0.50 11.94 -10.65
CA PHE A 45 1.09 13.17 -10.10
C PHE A 45 2.55 12.97 -9.66
N ASN A 46 2.94 11.78 -9.18
CA ASN A 46 4.36 11.50 -8.91
C ASN A 46 5.17 11.20 -10.19
N VAL A 47 4.52 10.75 -11.27
CA VAL A 47 5.17 10.49 -12.57
C VAL A 47 5.23 11.76 -13.44
N VAL A 48 4.25 12.65 -13.35
CA VAL A 48 4.16 13.93 -14.10
C VAL A 48 4.76 15.10 -13.30
N GLY A 49 4.78 15.02 -11.97
CA GLY A 49 5.44 16.01 -11.09
C GLY A 49 6.96 16.00 -11.19
N GLY A 50 7.58 14.87 -11.56
CA GLY A 50 9.04 14.77 -11.75
C GLY A 50 9.57 15.48 -13.01
N THR A 51 8.70 15.82 -13.96
CA THR A 51 9.07 16.53 -15.20
C THR A 51 8.69 18.02 -15.20
N ALA A 52 7.73 18.43 -14.37
CA ALA A 52 7.40 19.85 -14.19
C ALA A 52 8.44 20.60 -13.34
N ASP A 53 9.01 19.95 -12.32
CA ASP A 53 10.04 20.54 -11.47
C ASP A 53 11.39 20.70 -12.19
N LYS A 54 11.69 19.86 -13.20
CA LYS A 54 12.87 20.01 -14.06
C LYS A 54 12.72 21.11 -15.12
N ALA A 55 11.50 21.40 -15.58
CA ALA A 55 11.26 22.48 -16.54
C ALA A 55 11.26 23.88 -15.87
N ILE A 56 10.86 23.96 -14.60
CA ILE A 56 10.86 25.21 -13.84
C ILE A 56 12.25 25.53 -13.26
N SER A 57 13.08 24.52 -12.95
CA SER A 57 14.47 24.74 -12.51
C SER A 57 15.45 25.11 -13.63
N THR A 58 15.11 24.83 -14.89
CA THR A 58 15.95 25.17 -16.06
C THR A 58 15.59 26.54 -16.67
N ALA A 59 14.45 27.13 -16.29
CA ALA A 59 14.04 28.47 -16.75
C ALA A 59 14.58 29.63 -15.90
N SER A 60 15.29 29.36 -14.80
CA SER A 60 15.81 30.39 -13.88
C SER A 60 17.34 30.51 -13.90
N GLN A 61 18.00 30.09 -14.97
CA GLN A 61 19.42 30.39 -15.20
C GLN A 61 19.55 31.49 -16.25
N GLY A 62 19.38 32.72 -15.79
CA GLY A 62 19.67 33.92 -16.55
C GLY A 62 19.86 35.09 -15.60
N PHE A 63 21.06 35.66 -15.63
CA PHE A 63 21.52 36.88 -14.96
C PHE A 63 22.06 36.74 -13.53
N LEU A 64 23.38 36.59 -13.45
CA LEU A 64 24.18 36.95 -12.28
C LEU A 64 24.93 38.26 -12.56
N THR A 65 24.73 39.21 -11.64
CA THR A 65 25.71 40.18 -11.10
C THR A 65 25.08 41.07 -9.99
N SER A 66 23.81 40.81 -9.60
CA SER A 66 23.08 41.52 -8.53
C SER A 66 22.77 40.67 -7.28
N SER A 67 23.08 39.38 -7.29
CA SER A 67 22.55 38.37 -6.35
C SER A 67 23.06 38.51 -4.93
N GLU A 68 24.35 38.80 -4.73
CA GLU A 68 24.95 38.89 -3.39
C GLU A 68 24.41 40.10 -2.60
N LYS A 69 24.17 41.24 -3.27
CA LYS A 69 23.60 42.44 -2.63
C LYS A 69 22.12 42.28 -2.30
N GLU A 70 21.37 41.56 -3.12
CA GLU A 70 19.96 41.24 -2.85
C GLU A 70 19.81 40.22 -1.71
N GLU A 71 20.68 39.22 -1.62
CA GLU A 71 20.67 38.26 -0.50
C GLU A 71 20.98 38.95 0.83
N ILE A 72 21.99 39.81 0.88
CA ILE A 72 22.34 40.57 2.09
C ILE A 72 21.17 41.47 2.52
N LEU A 73 20.50 42.15 1.58
CA LEU A 73 19.33 43.00 1.87
C LEU A 73 18.13 42.16 2.35
N LYS A 74 17.89 41.00 1.73
CA LYS A 74 16.83 40.05 2.13
C LYS A 74 17.10 39.45 3.51
N GLU A 75 18.36 39.17 3.85
CA GLU A 75 18.79 38.75 5.19
C GLU A 75 18.59 39.85 6.23
N GLU A 76 18.98 41.09 5.93
CA GLU A 76 18.78 42.23 6.84
C GLU A 76 17.29 42.49 7.11
N GLN A 77 16.46 42.41 6.07
CA GLN A 77 15.01 42.52 6.20
C GLN A 77 14.37 41.32 6.92
N ARG A 78 14.94 40.12 6.78
CA ARG A 78 14.54 38.93 7.55
C ARG A 78 14.88 39.11 9.03
N LYS A 79 16.10 39.56 9.36
CA LYS A 79 16.53 39.87 10.74
C LYS A 79 15.63 40.92 11.39
N LYS A 80 15.34 42.03 10.70
CA LYS A 80 14.42 43.07 11.20
C LYS A 80 13.00 42.56 11.42
N ARG A 81 12.48 41.70 10.53
CA ARG A 81 11.16 41.05 10.72
C ARG A 81 11.16 40.04 11.87
N GLN A 82 12.23 39.27 12.05
CA GLN A 82 12.39 38.37 13.18
C GLN A 82 12.51 39.12 14.51
N GLU A 83 13.26 40.22 14.55
CA GLU A 83 13.31 41.08 15.74
C GLU A 83 11.95 41.69 16.07
N PHE A 84 11.21 42.16 15.08
CA PHE A 84 9.84 42.65 15.28
C PHE A 84 8.92 41.54 15.79
N TYR A 85 8.97 40.35 15.18
CA TYR A 85 8.18 39.19 15.59
C TYR A 85 8.51 38.75 17.03
N ASN A 86 9.79 38.75 17.40
CA ASN A 86 10.24 38.39 18.76
C ASN A 86 9.88 39.45 19.81
N LYS A 87 9.64 40.71 19.41
CA LYS A 87 9.17 41.80 20.29
C LYS A 87 7.66 41.79 20.53
N LEU A 88 6.88 40.97 19.80
CA LEU A 88 5.44 40.87 20.00
C LEU A 88 5.14 40.29 21.40
N PRO A 89 4.22 40.90 22.20
CA PRO A 89 3.98 40.51 23.59
C PRO A 89 3.64 39.03 23.80
N TRP A 90 2.88 38.44 22.88
CA TRP A 90 2.52 37.02 22.92
C TRP A 90 3.67 36.08 22.51
N VAL A 91 4.59 36.53 21.65
CA VAL A 91 5.79 35.76 21.26
C VAL A 91 6.81 35.77 22.38
N LYS A 92 6.99 36.92 23.04
CA LYS A 92 7.86 37.06 24.22
C LYS A 92 7.36 36.18 25.37
N SER A 93 6.08 36.28 25.73
CA SER A 93 5.46 35.42 26.76
C SER A 93 5.60 33.93 26.46
N ARG A 94 5.45 33.53 25.19
CA ARG A 94 5.65 32.14 24.74
C ARG A 94 7.12 31.70 24.84
N ASN A 95 8.08 32.55 24.48
CA ASN A 95 9.51 32.25 24.61
C ASN A 95 9.93 32.16 26.08
N ASP A 96 9.45 33.07 26.93
CA ASP A 96 9.68 33.05 28.38
C ASP A 96 9.14 31.78 29.03
N TYR A 97 8.01 31.26 28.55
CA TYR A 97 7.47 29.95 28.95
C TYR A 97 8.44 28.80 28.60
N TYR A 98 8.93 28.76 27.36
CA TYR A 98 9.86 27.72 26.91
C TYR A 98 11.23 27.79 27.60
N GLU A 99 11.74 28.99 27.91
CA GLU A 99 12.96 29.16 28.71
C GLU A 99 12.77 28.65 30.15
N LYS A 100 11.62 28.91 30.77
CA LYS A 100 11.29 28.35 32.09
C LYS A 100 11.20 26.82 32.05
N GLU A 101 10.60 26.24 31.01
CA GLU A 101 10.59 24.77 30.85
C GLU A 101 12.00 24.22 30.65
N LYS A 102 12.84 24.87 29.84
CA LYS A 102 14.25 24.48 29.65
C LYS A 102 15.03 24.48 30.95
N GLN A 103 14.87 25.51 31.78
CA GLN A 103 15.53 25.56 33.10
C GLN A 103 15.05 24.43 34.01
N LYS A 104 13.75 24.12 34.02
CA LYS A 104 13.20 22.96 34.76
C LYS A 104 13.73 21.63 34.23
N LEU A 105 13.85 21.50 32.91
CA LEU A 105 14.41 20.31 32.30
C LEU A 105 15.86 20.10 32.75
N LEU A 106 16.69 21.14 32.63
CA LEU A 106 18.09 21.14 33.06
C LEU A 106 18.27 20.72 34.52
N SER A 107 17.43 21.20 35.43
CA SER A 107 17.49 20.78 36.83
C SER A 107 17.11 19.30 37.02
N THR A 108 16.17 18.77 36.24
CA THR A 108 15.77 17.35 36.32
C THR A 108 16.74 16.36 35.66
N LEU A 109 17.68 16.85 34.84
CA LEU A 109 18.63 15.99 34.13
C LEU A 109 19.76 15.48 35.02
N ASN A 110 20.11 16.20 36.08
CA ASN A 110 21.20 15.84 36.98
C ASN A 110 20.81 14.76 38.01
N ASP A 111 19.54 14.69 38.45
CA ASP A 111 19.07 13.73 39.46
C ASP A 111 18.34 12.52 38.84
N GLU A 112 17.09 12.72 38.37
CA GLU A 112 16.24 11.63 37.84
C GLU A 112 16.56 11.26 36.38
N GLY A 113 17.12 12.19 35.61
CA GLY A 113 17.32 12.02 34.17
C GLY A 113 18.53 11.16 33.77
N SER A 114 19.45 10.93 34.70
CA SER A 114 20.70 10.15 34.51
C SER A 114 20.48 8.64 34.65
N VAL A 115 19.37 8.20 35.26
CA VAL A 115 19.05 6.79 35.45
C VAL A 115 18.72 6.16 34.10
N ARG A 116 19.57 5.23 33.66
CA ARG A 116 19.34 4.41 32.47
C ARG A 116 18.41 3.25 32.78
N SER A 117 17.33 3.14 32.01
CA SER A 117 16.45 1.98 32.00
C SER A 117 17.12 0.82 31.24
N GLU A 118 16.84 -0.43 31.66
CA GLU A 118 17.28 -1.63 30.95
C GLU A 118 16.66 -1.76 29.55
N LYS A 119 15.50 -1.13 29.31
CA LYS A 119 14.80 -1.16 28.02
C LYS A 119 14.54 0.26 27.52
N ALA A 120 14.56 0.44 26.21
CA ALA A 120 14.25 1.74 25.62
C ALA A 120 12.80 2.16 25.95
N VAL A 121 12.65 3.38 26.48
CA VAL A 121 11.36 3.97 26.84
C VAL A 121 11.03 5.10 25.87
N VAL A 122 9.74 5.33 25.63
CA VAL A 122 9.26 6.45 24.81
C VAL A 122 9.26 7.73 25.64
N TYR A 123 9.98 8.73 25.15
CA TYR A 123 9.98 10.09 25.66
C TYR A 123 9.32 11.02 24.64
N LYS A 124 8.36 11.84 25.08
CA LYS A 124 7.84 12.95 24.29
C LYS A 124 8.67 14.19 24.58
N TYR A 125 9.19 14.83 23.55
CA TYR A 125 9.96 16.04 23.67
C TYR A 125 9.34 17.21 22.89
N THR A 126 9.59 18.40 23.42
CA THR A 126 9.28 19.69 22.80
C THR A 126 10.60 20.40 22.59
N ALA A 127 10.99 20.61 21.33
CA ALA A 127 12.24 21.26 20.99
C ALA A 127 12.08 22.17 19.77
N ARG A 128 12.96 23.16 19.62
CA ARG A 128 13.06 23.98 18.40
C ARG A 128 14.07 23.32 17.46
N ASP A 129 13.63 23.04 16.23
CA ASP A 129 14.48 22.52 15.15
C ASP A 129 15.42 23.64 14.62
N THR A 130 16.41 23.28 13.82
CA THR A 130 17.39 24.20 13.20
C THR A 130 16.73 25.28 12.33
N ASP A 131 15.56 24.97 11.75
CA ASP A 131 14.71 25.92 11.02
C ASP A 131 13.92 26.90 11.92
N GLY A 132 14.07 26.83 13.24
CA GLY A 132 13.37 27.69 14.20
C GLY A 132 11.92 27.27 14.51
N LYS A 133 11.44 26.15 13.97
CA LYS A 133 10.09 25.61 14.25
C LYS A 133 10.09 24.79 15.55
N VAL A 134 9.10 25.02 16.40
CA VAL A 134 8.89 24.18 17.60
C VAL A 134 8.19 22.89 17.19
N VAL A 135 8.85 21.76 17.46
CA VAL A 135 8.36 20.41 17.16
C VAL A 135 8.04 19.67 18.45
N ASN A 136 6.89 19.00 18.45
CA ASN A 136 6.46 18.10 19.51
C ASN A 136 6.52 16.68 18.96
N GLN A 137 7.56 15.94 19.30
CA GLN A 137 7.81 14.59 18.78
C GLN A 137 8.10 13.62 19.90
N VAL A 138 8.13 12.33 19.57
CA VAL A 138 8.47 11.26 20.50
C VAL A 138 9.78 10.62 20.06
N PHE A 139 10.61 10.24 21.02
CA PHE A 139 11.95 9.68 20.84
C PHE A 139 12.12 8.46 21.74
N TYR A 140 12.85 7.45 21.29
CA TYR A 140 13.14 6.27 22.08
C TYR A 140 14.57 6.35 22.60
N ALA A 141 14.74 6.22 23.92
CA ALA A 141 16.06 6.19 24.53
C ALA A 141 16.02 5.42 25.85
N TYR A 142 17.20 5.19 26.42
CA TYR A 142 17.37 4.52 27.70
C TYR A 142 17.29 5.47 28.90
N SER A 143 17.57 6.76 28.70
CA SER A 143 17.49 7.77 29.75
C SER A 143 16.99 9.10 29.19
N LYS A 144 16.49 9.97 30.09
CA LYS A 144 16.09 11.34 29.73
C LYS A 144 17.31 12.18 29.29
N LEU A 145 18.47 11.92 29.88
CA LEU A 145 19.74 12.56 29.55
C LEU A 145 20.24 12.19 28.16
N ASP A 146 20.03 10.94 27.74
CA ASP A 146 20.43 10.47 26.42
C ASP A 146 19.60 11.17 25.33
N VAL A 147 18.28 11.34 25.56
CA VAL A 147 17.42 12.14 24.67
C VAL A 147 17.91 13.57 24.55
N TYR A 148 18.22 14.20 25.69
CA TYR A 148 18.66 15.59 25.71
C TYR A 148 19.99 15.79 24.96
N THR A 149 20.97 14.92 25.24
CA THR A 149 22.30 14.96 24.62
C THR A 149 22.22 14.74 23.11
N PHE A 150 21.45 13.75 22.67
CA PHE A 150 21.26 13.47 21.26
C PHE A 150 20.60 14.65 20.52
N LEU A 151 19.50 15.18 21.05
CA LEU A 151 18.80 16.30 20.43
C LEU A 151 19.68 17.55 20.31
N ILE A 152 20.52 17.84 21.30
CA ILE A 152 21.47 18.95 21.24
C ILE A 152 22.55 18.71 20.18
N SER A 153 23.08 17.48 20.09
CA SER A 153 24.08 17.14 19.05
C SER A 153 23.52 17.29 17.64
N GLU A 154 22.21 17.12 17.47
CA GLU A 154 21.49 17.33 16.21
C GLU A 154 21.07 18.80 15.99
N GLY A 155 21.45 19.72 16.89
CA GLY A 155 21.19 21.16 16.76
C GLY A 155 19.82 21.62 17.25
N TYR A 156 19.08 20.79 17.99
CA TYR A 156 17.80 21.18 18.57
C TYR A 156 17.96 21.93 19.90
N ASP A 157 17.11 22.94 20.11
CA ASP A 157 16.97 23.61 21.41
C ASP A 157 15.81 22.99 22.20
N VAL A 158 16.13 22.16 23.21
CA VAL A 158 15.16 21.31 23.91
C VAL A 158 14.54 22.03 25.11
N TYR A 159 13.21 22.09 25.16
CA TYR A 159 12.45 22.74 26.23
C TYR A 159 11.88 21.75 27.23
N LYS A 160 11.32 20.64 26.75
CA LYS A 160 10.59 19.69 27.59
C LYS A 160 10.86 18.26 27.16
N ILE A 161 11.01 17.36 28.12
CA ILE A 161 11.08 15.90 27.90
C ILE A 161 10.22 15.23 28.97
N GLU A 162 9.22 14.45 28.54
CA GLU A 162 8.27 13.76 29.42
C GLU A 162 8.12 12.30 29.00
N THR A 163 7.90 11.40 29.94
CA THR A 163 7.52 10.01 29.67
C THR A 163 6.21 9.70 30.39
N SER A 164 5.35 8.88 29.78
CA SER A 164 4.11 8.44 30.42
C SER A 164 3.71 7.03 29.97
N PRO A 165 3.01 6.25 30.82
CA PRO A 165 2.53 4.91 30.46
C PRO A 165 1.62 4.90 29.22
N LEU A 166 0.83 5.97 29.04
CA LEU A 166 -0.04 6.14 27.86
C LEU A 166 0.78 6.35 26.58
N LEU A 167 1.87 7.12 26.64
CA LEU A 167 2.79 7.33 25.52
C LEU A 167 3.47 6.01 25.13
N GLN A 168 3.86 5.20 26.12
CA GLN A 168 4.50 3.90 25.89
C GLN A 168 3.53 2.90 25.23
N LYS A 169 2.24 2.93 25.58
CA LYS A 169 1.22 2.08 24.95
C LYS A 169 0.87 2.52 23.51
N LEU A 170 0.80 3.83 23.26
CA LEU A 170 0.45 4.38 21.95
C LEU A 170 1.60 4.33 20.95
N TYR A 171 2.83 4.50 21.44
CA TYR A 171 4.01 4.72 20.62
C TYR A 171 5.16 3.79 20.95
N GLY A 172 5.00 2.74 21.77
CA GLY A 172 6.04 1.74 22.08
C GLY A 172 6.19 0.66 21.01
N GLU A 173 7.04 -0.34 21.28
CA GLU A 173 7.32 -1.49 20.38
C GLU A 173 6.05 -2.28 19.99
N THR A 174 5.02 -2.25 20.84
CA THR A 174 3.71 -2.89 20.62
C THR A 174 2.67 -1.98 19.97
N SER A 175 3.07 -0.79 19.48
CA SER A 175 2.14 0.13 18.82
C SER A 175 1.52 -0.48 17.56
N ILE A 176 0.19 -0.52 17.56
CA ILE A 176 -0.66 -0.96 16.45
C ILE A 176 -0.59 0.04 15.27
N ILE A 177 0.04 1.21 15.47
CA ILE A 177 0.10 2.35 14.53
C ILE A 177 1.41 2.32 13.70
N GLY A 178 2.12 1.20 13.67
CA GLY A 178 3.26 0.99 12.77
C GLY A 178 2.80 0.81 11.33
N ASN A 179 2.73 1.89 10.55
CA ASN A 179 2.51 1.80 9.10
C ASN A 179 3.72 1.15 8.44
N LYS A 180 3.48 0.14 7.58
CA LYS A 180 4.51 -0.46 6.72
C LYS A 180 5.09 0.62 5.78
N MET A 181 6.42 0.62 5.58
CA MET A 181 7.04 1.50 4.59
C MET A 181 6.57 1.12 3.18
N SER A 182 6.31 2.11 2.32
CA SER A 182 5.93 1.83 0.93
C SER A 182 7.13 1.24 0.17
N ASN A 183 6.89 0.39 -0.83
CA ASN A 183 7.98 -0.17 -1.64
C ASN A 183 8.82 0.94 -2.30
N LYS A 184 8.20 2.03 -2.75
CA LYS A 184 8.90 3.18 -3.34
C LYS A 184 9.85 3.84 -2.35
N ASP A 185 9.40 4.07 -1.12
CA ASP A 185 10.24 4.64 -0.06
C ASP A 185 11.37 3.67 0.32
N LEU A 186 11.10 2.36 0.35
CA LEU A 186 12.12 1.34 0.57
C LEU A 186 13.18 1.33 -0.54
N ILE A 187 12.78 1.34 -1.81
CA ILE A 187 13.71 1.38 -2.95
C ILE A 187 14.60 2.62 -2.84
N PHE A 188 14.01 3.79 -2.61
CA PHE A 188 14.77 5.03 -2.44
C PHE A 188 15.76 4.93 -1.26
N LEU A 189 15.30 4.48 -0.10
CA LEU A 189 16.14 4.29 1.08
C LEU A 189 17.33 3.37 0.78
N LEU A 190 17.07 2.19 0.20
CA LEU A 190 18.07 1.17 -0.04
C LEU A 190 19.10 1.60 -1.09
N SER A 191 18.65 2.19 -2.21
CA SER A 191 19.53 2.69 -3.27
C SER A 191 20.43 3.82 -2.78
N GLN A 192 19.88 4.78 -2.05
CA GLN A 192 20.66 5.91 -1.55
C GLN A 192 21.60 5.49 -0.42
N LEU A 193 21.15 4.62 0.49
CA LEU A 193 22.00 4.08 1.55
C LEU A 193 23.18 3.30 0.96
N SER A 194 22.93 2.41 -0.01
CA SER A 194 23.99 1.71 -0.75
C SER A 194 24.98 2.68 -1.38
N THR A 195 24.49 3.75 -2.02
CA THR A 195 25.33 4.77 -2.67
C THR A 195 26.22 5.50 -1.65
N TYR A 196 25.67 5.89 -0.51
CA TYR A 196 26.43 6.56 0.55
C TYR A 196 27.49 5.66 1.18
N LEU A 197 27.16 4.41 1.47
CA LEU A 197 28.13 3.46 2.01
C LEU A 197 29.26 3.16 1.01
N LYS A 198 28.93 2.99 -0.28
CA LYS A 198 29.95 2.84 -1.35
C LYS A 198 30.85 4.06 -1.50
N ALA A 199 30.35 5.25 -1.15
CA ALA A 199 31.14 6.49 -1.13
C ALA A 199 31.99 6.64 0.16
N GLY A 200 31.97 5.66 1.06
CA GLY A 200 32.71 5.66 2.32
C GLY A 200 32.07 6.47 3.44
N ILE A 201 30.81 6.89 3.29
CA ILE A 201 30.08 7.59 4.35
C ILE A 201 29.70 6.58 5.45
N PRO A 202 30.00 6.84 6.74
CA PRO A 202 29.62 5.95 7.84
C PRO A 202 28.12 5.71 7.90
N LEU A 203 27.69 4.49 8.28
CA LEU A 203 26.29 4.08 8.27
C LEU A 203 25.36 4.99 9.07
N ALA A 204 25.77 5.38 10.29
CA ALA A 204 24.98 6.30 11.13
C ALA A 204 24.76 7.66 10.45
N GLU A 205 25.79 8.17 9.77
CA GLU A 205 25.74 9.43 9.02
C GLU A 205 24.85 9.30 7.78
N ALA A 206 24.98 8.21 7.03
CA ALA A 206 24.16 7.96 5.85
C ALA A 206 22.66 7.89 6.21
N ILE A 207 22.30 7.20 7.32
CA ILE A 207 20.92 7.18 7.81
C ILE A 207 20.46 8.57 8.25
N ARG A 208 21.34 9.38 8.87
CA ARG A 208 21.02 10.77 9.25
C ARG A 208 20.71 11.64 8.04
N ILE A 209 21.53 11.56 6.98
CA ILE A 209 21.28 12.25 5.71
C ILE A 209 19.92 11.83 5.12
N LEU A 210 19.63 10.53 5.13
CA LEU A 210 18.36 10.00 4.61
C LEU A 210 17.15 10.40 5.44
N SER A 211 17.29 10.52 6.75
CA SER A 211 16.25 11.05 7.65
C SER A 211 15.78 12.43 7.20
N ASN A 212 16.72 13.28 6.80
CA ASN A 212 16.42 14.63 6.31
C ASN A 212 15.76 14.63 4.92
N GLN A 213 16.18 13.73 4.02
CA GLN A 213 15.60 13.61 2.67
C GLN A 213 14.20 12.96 2.66
N MET A 214 13.94 12.01 3.56
CA MET A 214 12.69 11.24 3.63
C MET A 214 11.66 11.83 4.61
N ASN A 215 11.81 13.11 4.99
CA ASN A 215 11.05 13.79 6.05
C ASN A 215 9.54 14.02 5.77
N LYS A 216 8.95 13.35 4.77
CA LYS A 216 7.54 13.53 4.36
C LYS A 216 6.54 13.15 5.45
N LYS A 217 6.86 12.15 6.28
CA LYS A 217 5.98 11.65 7.35
C LYS A 217 6.68 11.79 8.72
N PRO A 218 6.01 12.38 9.73
CA PRO A 218 6.57 12.49 11.09
C PRO A 218 7.00 11.13 11.67
N THR A 219 6.28 10.06 11.35
CA THR A 219 6.63 8.70 11.76
C THR A 219 7.94 8.20 11.17
N GLN A 220 8.23 8.52 9.90
CA GLN A 220 9.49 8.16 9.24
C GLN A 220 10.67 8.91 9.86
N LYS A 221 10.54 10.24 10.04
CA LYS A 221 11.57 11.07 10.70
C LYS A 221 11.94 10.51 12.07
N ARG A 222 10.94 10.19 12.90
CA ARG A 222 11.14 9.56 14.22
C ARG A 222 11.91 8.26 14.14
N ILE A 223 11.50 7.35 13.25
CA ILE A 223 12.10 6.02 13.12
C ILE A 223 13.57 6.14 12.69
N PHE A 224 13.86 6.99 11.70
CA PHE A 224 15.24 7.20 11.27
C PHE A 224 16.11 7.81 12.37
N GLN A 225 15.58 8.78 13.14
CA GLN A 225 16.29 9.34 14.30
C GLN A 225 16.59 8.27 15.37
N ALA A 226 15.62 7.39 15.65
CA ALA A 226 15.83 6.28 16.59
C ALA A 226 16.93 5.33 16.09
N ILE A 227 16.89 4.96 14.81
CA ILE A 227 17.94 4.12 14.18
C ILE A 227 19.30 4.81 14.25
N THR A 228 19.40 6.10 13.91
CA THR A 228 20.65 6.87 13.99
C THR A 228 21.23 6.87 15.40
N TYR A 229 20.39 7.08 16.42
CA TYR A 229 20.80 7.04 17.82
C TYR A 229 21.32 5.66 18.23
N GLU A 230 20.61 4.58 17.90
CA GLU A 230 21.03 3.22 18.23
C GLU A 230 22.33 2.82 17.52
N LEU A 231 22.48 3.17 16.24
CA LEU A 231 23.72 2.97 15.48
C LEU A 231 24.90 3.74 16.10
N THR A 232 24.66 4.97 16.56
CA THR A 232 25.69 5.79 17.23
C THR A 232 26.13 5.17 18.56
N ASN A 233 25.23 4.44 19.22
CA ASN A 233 25.54 3.67 20.43
C ASN A 233 26.19 2.30 20.15
N GLY A 234 26.44 1.95 18.89
CA GLY A 234 27.11 0.71 18.50
C GLY A 234 26.19 -0.52 18.38
N GLU A 235 24.88 -0.33 18.34
CA GLU A 235 23.93 -1.42 18.03
C GLU A 235 24.05 -1.84 16.56
N ALA A 236 23.86 -3.14 16.28
CA ALA A 236 23.84 -3.65 14.91
C ALA A 236 22.65 -3.06 14.13
N PHE A 237 22.86 -2.72 12.87
CA PHE A 237 21.85 -2.17 11.97
C PHE A 237 20.65 -3.09 11.82
N SER A 238 20.86 -4.41 11.71
CA SER A 238 19.73 -5.36 11.66
C SER A 238 18.85 -5.30 12.90
N SER A 239 19.45 -5.23 14.09
CA SER A 239 18.73 -5.04 15.37
C SER A 239 17.96 -3.71 15.37
N CYS A 240 18.59 -2.62 14.92
CA CYS A 240 17.95 -1.31 14.83
C CYS A 240 16.70 -1.34 13.94
N LEU A 241 16.76 -2.04 12.80
CA LEU A 241 15.62 -2.21 11.88
C LEU A 241 14.52 -3.08 12.49
N GLU A 242 14.89 -4.17 13.18
CA GLU A 242 13.97 -5.11 13.82
C GLU A 242 13.13 -4.45 14.92
N LYS A 243 13.76 -3.59 15.74
CA LYS A 243 13.10 -2.81 16.82
C LYS A 243 12.00 -1.88 16.30
N GLN A 244 12.00 -1.53 15.02
CA GLN A 244 10.97 -0.69 14.39
C GLN A 244 9.71 -1.49 13.99
N GLY A 245 9.63 -2.76 14.37
CA GLY A 245 8.44 -3.61 14.20
C GLY A 245 8.11 -3.84 12.73
N LYS A 246 6.89 -3.49 12.31
CA LYS A 246 6.37 -3.77 10.96
C LYS A 246 6.78 -2.73 9.90
N MET A 247 7.60 -1.74 10.25
CA MET A 247 8.03 -0.70 9.32
C MET A 247 8.84 -1.31 8.16
N PHE A 248 9.81 -2.16 8.52
CA PHE A 248 10.69 -2.85 7.57
C PHE A 248 10.22 -4.28 7.34
N PRO A 249 10.21 -4.78 6.09
CA PRO A 249 9.87 -6.16 5.83
C PRO A 249 10.89 -7.12 6.46
N SER A 250 10.43 -8.27 6.95
CA SER A 250 11.29 -9.30 7.56
C SER A 250 12.42 -9.76 6.64
N LEU A 251 12.18 -9.82 5.33
CA LEU A 251 13.20 -10.15 4.34
C LEU A 251 14.40 -9.20 4.44
N LEU A 252 14.13 -7.89 4.45
CA LEU A 252 15.18 -6.88 4.50
C LEU A 252 16.01 -6.99 5.79
N VAL A 253 15.34 -7.12 6.94
CA VAL A 253 16.01 -7.24 8.25
C VAL A 253 16.97 -8.43 8.26
N ASN A 254 16.52 -9.60 7.77
CA ASN A 254 17.36 -10.80 7.75
C ASN A 254 18.50 -10.72 6.73
N MET A 255 18.28 -10.07 5.59
CA MET A 255 19.32 -9.84 4.60
C MET A 255 20.42 -8.92 5.14
N VAL A 256 20.03 -7.81 5.79
CA VAL A 256 20.98 -6.93 6.48
C VAL A 256 21.73 -7.68 7.57
N LYS A 257 21.05 -8.52 8.36
CA LYS A 257 21.68 -9.32 9.41
C LYS A 257 22.77 -10.26 8.86
N ALA A 258 22.50 -10.92 7.74
CA ALA A 258 23.48 -11.79 7.08
C ALA A 258 24.64 -10.97 6.48
N ALA A 259 24.34 -9.80 5.91
CA ALA A 259 25.32 -8.89 5.34
C ALA A 259 26.25 -8.28 6.40
N GLU A 260 25.74 -7.99 7.60
CA GLU A 260 26.54 -7.53 8.73
C GLU A 260 27.54 -8.60 9.18
N ALA A 261 27.12 -9.86 9.20
CA ALA A 261 27.99 -10.98 9.56
C ALA A 261 29.08 -11.24 8.51
N THR A 262 28.79 -10.98 7.23
CA THR A 262 29.71 -11.21 6.10
C THR A 262 30.48 -9.96 5.65
N GLY A 263 30.14 -8.78 6.19
CA GLY A 263 30.75 -7.50 5.84
C GLY A 263 30.40 -6.98 4.45
N ASN A 264 29.24 -7.36 3.90
CA ASN A 264 28.84 -7.04 2.52
C ASN A 264 27.50 -6.28 2.43
N ILE A 265 27.34 -5.27 3.29
CA ILE A 265 26.10 -4.50 3.42
C ILE A 265 25.81 -3.71 2.14
N GLU A 266 26.83 -3.15 1.50
CA GLU A 266 26.71 -2.32 0.30
C GLU A 266 26.09 -3.08 -0.87
N GLU A 267 26.58 -4.29 -1.14
CA GLU A 267 26.04 -5.15 -2.19
C GLU A 267 24.65 -5.63 -1.82
N THR A 268 24.44 -6.07 -0.58
CA THR A 268 23.14 -6.55 -0.10
C THR A 268 22.04 -5.49 -0.20
N LEU A 269 22.35 -4.22 0.14
CA LEU A 269 21.41 -3.12 -0.01
C LEU A 269 21.08 -2.85 -1.48
N THR A 270 22.05 -3.03 -2.39
CA THR A 270 21.84 -2.91 -3.83
C THR A 270 20.92 -4.03 -4.33
N ASP A 271 21.20 -5.27 -3.94
CA ASP A 271 20.38 -6.44 -4.25
C ASP A 271 18.95 -6.26 -3.74
N MET A 272 18.78 -5.70 -2.53
CA MET A 272 17.47 -5.45 -1.96
C MET A 272 16.73 -4.33 -2.66
N ALA A 273 17.41 -3.27 -3.08
CA ALA A 273 16.80 -2.22 -3.89
C ALA A 273 16.25 -2.79 -5.21
N ASN A 274 17.06 -3.57 -5.93
CA ASN A 274 16.68 -4.22 -7.19
C ASN A 274 15.49 -5.18 -6.98
N TYR A 275 15.53 -5.99 -5.91
CA TYR A 275 14.43 -6.88 -5.56
C TYR A 275 13.11 -6.11 -5.38
N TYR A 276 13.09 -5.05 -4.57
CA TYR A 276 11.87 -4.28 -4.33
C TYR A 276 11.44 -3.47 -5.55
N GLU A 277 12.37 -3.04 -6.41
CA GLU A 277 12.06 -2.38 -7.67
C GLU A 277 11.29 -3.31 -8.61
N GLU A 278 11.74 -4.55 -8.75
CA GLU A 278 11.04 -5.55 -9.55
C GLU A 278 9.70 -5.95 -8.92
N VAL A 279 9.62 -6.12 -7.59
CA VAL A 279 8.34 -6.37 -6.90
C VAL A 279 7.34 -5.25 -7.16
N GLU A 280 7.80 -3.99 -7.15
CA GLU A 280 6.96 -2.84 -7.44
C GLU A 280 6.59 -2.77 -8.94
N ALA A 281 7.49 -3.16 -9.85
CA ALA A 281 7.19 -3.29 -11.27
C ALA A 281 6.09 -4.32 -11.53
N THR A 282 6.22 -5.53 -10.96
CA THR A 282 5.18 -6.57 -11.03
C THR A 282 3.86 -6.08 -10.44
N ARG A 283 3.89 -5.39 -9.29
CA ARG A 283 2.68 -4.80 -8.69
C ARG A 283 2.02 -3.80 -9.64
N LYS A 284 2.78 -2.91 -10.27
CA LYS A 284 2.25 -1.92 -11.23
C LYS A 284 1.65 -2.58 -12.46
N GLU A 285 2.31 -3.61 -12.99
CA GLU A 285 1.80 -4.41 -14.12
C GLU A 285 0.45 -5.05 -13.76
N MET A 286 0.36 -5.67 -12.58
CA MET A 286 -0.89 -6.25 -12.09
C MET A 286 -2.01 -5.20 -11.92
N ILE A 287 -1.70 -4.06 -11.30
CA ILE A 287 -2.67 -2.98 -11.12
C ILE A 287 -3.14 -2.46 -12.48
N SER A 288 -2.23 -2.27 -13.43
CA SER A 288 -2.54 -1.82 -14.79
C SER A 288 -3.44 -2.81 -15.53
N ALA A 289 -3.17 -4.11 -15.40
CA ALA A 289 -3.98 -5.17 -16.02
C ALA A 289 -5.42 -5.21 -15.49
N ILE A 290 -5.64 -4.92 -14.20
CA ILE A 290 -6.97 -4.94 -13.55
C ILE A 290 -7.73 -3.62 -13.76
N SER A 291 -7.01 -2.51 -13.91
CA SER A 291 -7.59 -1.16 -13.94
C SER A 291 -8.58 -0.99 -15.09
N TYR A 292 -8.24 -1.44 -16.30
CA TYR A 292 -9.12 -1.28 -17.48
C TYR A 292 -10.43 -2.10 -17.37
N PRO A 293 -10.40 -3.43 -17.12
CA PRO A 293 -11.62 -4.21 -16.89
C PRO A 293 -12.50 -3.65 -15.78
N ALA A 294 -11.90 -3.14 -14.69
CA ALA A 294 -12.66 -2.57 -13.57
C ALA A 294 -13.43 -1.31 -14.00
N ILE A 295 -12.79 -0.39 -14.73
CA ILE A 295 -13.43 0.86 -15.20
C ILE A 295 -14.59 0.55 -16.14
N VAL A 296 -14.35 -0.33 -17.13
CA VAL A 296 -15.38 -0.71 -18.11
C VAL A 296 -16.54 -1.43 -17.43
N SER A 297 -16.26 -2.33 -16.48
CA SER A 297 -17.30 -3.06 -15.73
C SER A 297 -18.17 -2.13 -14.89
N VAL A 298 -17.55 -1.14 -14.22
CA VAL A 298 -18.29 -0.13 -13.44
C VAL A 298 -19.20 0.69 -14.37
N PHE A 299 -18.68 1.13 -15.51
CA PHE A 299 -19.47 1.88 -16.49
C PHE A 299 -20.62 1.03 -17.06
N ALA A 300 -20.35 -0.23 -17.42
CA ALA A 300 -21.33 -1.19 -17.92
C ALA A 300 -22.47 -1.41 -16.92
N ILE A 301 -22.14 -1.68 -15.65
CA ILE A 301 -23.13 -1.84 -14.58
C ILE A 301 -23.93 -0.55 -14.41
N GLY A 302 -23.29 0.62 -14.48
CA GLY A 302 -23.95 1.92 -14.43
C GLY A 302 -24.97 2.11 -15.55
N VAL A 303 -24.60 1.81 -16.79
CA VAL A 303 -25.49 1.91 -17.97
C VAL A 303 -26.67 0.95 -17.84
N VAL A 304 -26.43 -0.32 -17.49
CA VAL A 304 -27.51 -1.31 -17.32
C VAL A 304 -28.47 -0.89 -16.20
N THR A 305 -27.92 -0.43 -15.08
CA THR A 305 -28.71 0.07 -13.94
C THR A 305 -29.54 1.30 -14.35
N PHE A 306 -28.97 2.23 -15.11
CA PHE A 306 -29.68 3.39 -15.64
C PHE A 306 -30.84 2.98 -16.56
N ILE A 307 -30.60 2.08 -17.51
CA ILE A 307 -31.65 1.60 -18.43
C ILE A 307 -32.78 0.91 -17.65
N LEU A 308 -32.45 0.02 -16.71
CA LEU A 308 -33.46 -0.66 -15.90
C LEU A 308 -34.23 0.31 -15.03
N LEU A 309 -33.57 1.26 -14.35
CA LEU A 309 -34.25 2.13 -13.39
C LEU A 309 -34.99 3.29 -14.03
N TYR A 310 -34.62 3.76 -15.22
CA TYR A 310 -35.27 4.91 -15.87
C TYR A 310 -35.97 4.60 -17.17
N VAL A 311 -35.29 3.91 -18.09
CA VAL A 311 -35.78 3.72 -19.45
C VAL A 311 -36.92 2.72 -19.46
N ILE A 312 -36.71 1.54 -18.88
CA ILE A 312 -37.69 0.45 -18.88
C ILE A 312 -39.07 0.85 -18.35
N PRO A 313 -39.18 1.64 -17.28
CA PRO A 313 -40.50 1.87 -16.71
C PRO A 313 -41.27 3.01 -17.38
N GLN A 314 -40.61 3.79 -18.24
CA GLN A 314 -41.34 4.64 -19.19
C GLN A 314 -42.14 3.77 -20.17
N PHE A 315 -41.58 2.64 -20.61
CA PHE A 315 -42.28 1.68 -21.46
C PHE A 315 -43.36 0.90 -20.71
N GLU A 316 -43.17 0.62 -19.41
CA GLU A 316 -44.21 0.02 -18.57
C GLU A 316 -45.50 0.85 -18.56
N LYS A 317 -45.39 2.18 -18.43
CA LYS A 317 -46.54 3.10 -18.47
C LYS A 317 -47.29 3.01 -19.82
N ILE A 318 -46.58 2.85 -20.92
CA ILE A 318 -47.14 2.72 -22.27
C ILE A 318 -47.88 1.38 -22.42
N TYR A 319 -47.27 0.27 -21.98
CA TYR A 319 -47.88 -1.06 -22.06
C TYR A 319 -49.13 -1.18 -21.18
N ALA A 320 -49.11 -0.57 -19.99
CA ALA A 320 -50.25 -0.56 -19.08
C ALA A 320 -51.49 0.12 -19.69
N GLN A 321 -51.30 1.15 -20.53
CA GLN A 321 -52.39 1.84 -21.24
C GLN A 321 -52.96 1.02 -22.39
N SER A 322 -52.18 0.11 -22.97
CA SER A 322 -52.57 -0.67 -24.14
C SER A 322 -53.25 -2.01 -23.82
N ASN A 323 -53.37 -2.38 -22.54
CA ASN A 323 -53.96 -3.65 -22.06
C ASN A 323 -53.38 -4.93 -22.71
N ALA A 324 -52.19 -4.83 -23.30
CA ALA A 324 -51.56 -5.94 -24.00
C ALA A 324 -50.77 -6.82 -23.01
N PRO A 325 -50.88 -8.15 -23.10
CA PRO A 325 -50.13 -9.05 -22.23
C PRO A 325 -48.64 -8.99 -22.57
N VAL A 326 -47.84 -8.40 -21.68
CA VAL A 326 -46.37 -8.49 -21.73
C VAL A 326 -45.94 -9.86 -21.18
N ALA A 327 -45.59 -10.77 -22.08
CA ALA A 327 -45.10 -12.11 -21.78
C ALA A 327 -43.64 -12.31 -22.24
N GLY A 328 -42.93 -13.25 -21.61
CA GLY A 328 -41.55 -13.61 -21.98
C GLY A 328 -40.49 -12.64 -21.47
N LEU A 329 -39.50 -12.32 -22.31
CA LEU A 329 -38.32 -11.52 -21.95
C LEU A 329 -38.67 -10.14 -21.39
N THR A 330 -39.71 -9.49 -21.93
CA THR A 330 -40.17 -8.17 -21.45
C THR A 330 -40.64 -8.20 -20.01
N ARG A 331 -41.38 -9.24 -19.63
CA ARG A 331 -41.88 -9.40 -18.26
C ARG A 331 -40.73 -9.57 -17.27
N PHE A 332 -39.73 -10.39 -17.61
CA PHE A 332 -38.55 -10.57 -16.76
C PHE A 332 -37.78 -9.25 -16.55
N VAL A 333 -37.60 -8.46 -17.60
CA VAL A 333 -36.89 -7.18 -17.52
C VAL A 333 -37.70 -6.14 -16.72
N LEU A 334 -39.02 -6.10 -16.88
CA LEU A 334 -39.91 -5.23 -16.09
C LEU A 334 -39.93 -5.63 -14.61
N GLU A 335 -40.07 -6.92 -14.30
CA GLU A 335 -40.03 -7.43 -12.92
C GLU A 335 -38.67 -7.17 -12.27
N SER A 336 -37.56 -7.36 -13.01
CA SER A 336 -36.21 -7.04 -12.53
C SER A 336 -36.06 -5.55 -12.26
N SER A 337 -36.56 -4.69 -13.14
CA SER A 337 -36.56 -3.24 -12.95
C SER A 337 -37.36 -2.83 -11.71
N ASN A 338 -38.58 -3.35 -11.57
CA ASN A 338 -39.45 -3.05 -10.43
C ASN A 338 -38.85 -3.54 -9.10
N PHE A 339 -38.25 -4.73 -9.10
CA PHE A 339 -37.52 -5.25 -7.95
C PHE A 339 -36.35 -4.34 -7.56
N LEU A 340 -35.52 -3.94 -8.54
CA LEU A 340 -34.41 -3.03 -8.31
C LEU A 340 -34.88 -1.65 -7.83
N ARG A 341 -35.97 -1.09 -8.37
CA ARG A 341 -36.52 0.20 -7.90
C ARG A 341 -37.01 0.14 -6.47
N ALA A 342 -37.76 -0.90 -6.11
CA ALA A 342 -38.34 -1.03 -4.78
C ALA A 342 -37.27 -1.34 -3.72
N ASN A 343 -36.20 -2.06 -4.09
CA ASN A 343 -35.23 -2.60 -3.14
C ASN A 343 -33.78 -2.14 -3.40
N ALA A 344 -33.53 -1.09 -4.19
CA ALA A 344 -32.17 -0.67 -4.58
C ALA A 344 -31.21 -0.54 -3.39
N LEU A 345 -31.66 0.13 -2.32
CA LEU A 345 -30.87 0.31 -1.09
C LEU A 345 -30.60 -1.00 -0.36
N VAL A 346 -31.60 -1.89 -0.30
CA VAL A 346 -31.50 -3.20 0.34
C VAL A 346 -30.54 -4.10 -0.45
N VAL A 347 -30.67 -4.15 -1.77
CA VAL A 347 -29.79 -4.92 -2.66
C VAL A 347 -28.35 -4.42 -2.54
N LEU A 348 -28.13 -3.10 -2.57
CA LEU A 348 -26.79 -2.53 -2.37
C LEU A 348 -26.22 -2.91 -1.00
N GLY A 349 -27.02 -2.78 0.06
CA GLY A 349 -26.62 -3.14 1.42
C GLY A 349 -26.27 -4.62 1.57
N VAL A 350 -27.05 -5.52 0.97
CA VAL A 350 -26.80 -6.96 0.96
C VAL A 350 -25.53 -7.30 0.19
N VAL A 351 -25.33 -6.74 -1.01
CA VAL A 351 -24.12 -6.96 -1.80
C VAL A 351 -22.88 -6.49 -1.04
N LEU A 352 -22.92 -5.29 -0.47
CA LEU A 352 -21.82 -4.77 0.36
C LEU A 352 -21.58 -5.64 1.60
N GLY A 353 -22.64 -6.08 2.27
CA GLY A 353 -22.58 -6.97 3.43
C GLY A 353 -21.90 -8.30 3.10
N ILE A 354 -22.28 -8.92 1.97
CA ILE A 354 -21.65 -10.17 1.49
C ILE A 354 -20.17 -9.96 1.18
N VAL A 355 -19.82 -8.87 0.48
CA VAL A 355 -18.42 -8.57 0.14
C VAL A 355 -17.59 -8.35 1.41
N ILE A 356 -18.10 -7.58 2.37
CA ILE A 356 -17.43 -7.34 3.66
C ILE A 356 -17.27 -8.66 4.43
N LEU A 357 -18.31 -9.50 4.46
CA LEU A 357 -18.28 -10.80 5.12
C LEU A 357 -17.21 -11.72 4.50
N ILE A 358 -17.16 -11.83 3.17
CA ILE A 358 -16.14 -12.63 2.46
C ILE A 358 -14.74 -12.12 2.78
N ILE A 359 -14.50 -10.80 2.73
CA ILE A 359 -13.21 -10.20 3.07
C ILE A 359 -12.83 -10.49 4.53
N TRP A 360 -13.79 -10.37 5.44
CA TRP A 360 -13.59 -10.62 6.87
C TRP A 360 -13.26 -12.09 7.13
N MET A 361 -14.01 -13.04 6.54
CA MET A 361 -13.73 -14.47 6.68
C MET A 361 -12.37 -14.84 6.07
N TYR A 362 -12.02 -14.31 4.90
CA TYR A 362 -10.73 -14.57 4.26
C TYR A 362 -9.54 -14.11 5.13
N LYS A 363 -9.70 -12.98 5.83
CA LYS A 363 -8.66 -12.44 6.72
C LYS A 363 -8.55 -13.19 8.04
N ASN A 364 -9.67 -13.60 8.64
CA ASN A 364 -9.68 -14.16 10.00
C ASN A 364 -9.67 -15.69 10.06
N VAL A 365 -10.19 -16.38 9.03
CA VAL A 365 -10.39 -17.84 9.06
C VAL A 365 -9.44 -18.54 8.08
N LYS A 366 -8.43 -19.24 8.63
CA LYS A 366 -7.42 -19.97 7.84
C LYS A 366 -8.04 -21.03 6.91
N ALA A 367 -9.05 -21.76 7.38
CA ALA A 367 -9.73 -22.80 6.58
C ALA A 367 -10.45 -22.22 5.36
N VAL A 368 -11.14 -21.08 5.52
CA VAL A 368 -11.81 -20.36 4.42
C VAL A 368 -10.77 -19.86 3.42
N ARG A 369 -9.70 -19.21 3.92
CA ARG A 369 -8.60 -18.74 3.07
C ARG A 369 -8.00 -19.87 2.23
N LYS A 370 -7.65 -20.99 2.86
CA LYS A 370 -7.07 -22.16 2.18
C LYS A 370 -8.04 -22.72 1.14
N SER A 371 -9.32 -22.89 1.49
CA SER A 371 -10.32 -23.44 0.56
C SER A 371 -10.54 -22.55 -0.65
N MET A 372 -10.62 -21.23 -0.45
CA MET A 372 -10.72 -20.25 -1.54
C MET A 372 -9.46 -20.28 -2.42
N GLN A 373 -8.27 -20.30 -1.83
CA GLN A 373 -7.00 -20.38 -2.58
C GLN A 373 -6.93 -21.65 -3.43
N VAL A 374 -7.29 -22.81 -2.86
CA VAL A 374 -7.38 -24.07 -3.60
C VAL A 374 -8.36 -23.95 -4.76
N PHE A 375 -9.56 -23.41 -4.53
CA PHE A 375 -10.57 -23.22 -5.58
C PHE A 375 -10.05 -22.36 -6.73
N PHE A 376 -9.50 -21.17 -6.45
CA PHE A 376 -8.95 -20.28 -7.48
C PHE A 376 -7.76 -20.89 -8.22
N MET A 377 -6.94 -21.69 -7.54
CA MET A 377 -5.80 -22.38 -8.13
C MET A 377 -6.20 -23.63 -8.95
N HIS A 378 -7.48 -23.98 -9.02
CA HIS A 378 -8.00 -25.02 -9.92
C HIS A 378 -8.79 -24.46 -11.09
N LEU A 379 -9.15 -23.17 -11.07
CA LEU A 379 -9.84 -22.54 -12.18
C LEU A 379 -8.93 -22.43 -13.40
N PRO A 380 -9.42 -22.79 -14.60
CA PRO A 380 -8.63 -22.64 -15.83
C PRO A 380 -8.24 -21.17 -16.02
N VAL A 381 -7.05 -20.95 -16.58
CA VAL A 381 -6.42 -19.63 -16.77
C VAL A 381 -5.99 -18.93 -15.46
N VAL A 382 -6.86 -18.85 -14.44
CA VAL A 382 -6.55 -18.26 -13.13
C VAL A 382 -5.50 -19.07 -12.37
N LYS A 383 -5.56 -20.41 -12.46
CA LYS A 383 -4.58 -21.33 -11.89
C LYS A 383 -3.15 -20.91 -12.23
N SER A 384 -2.86 -20.71 -13.51
CA SER A 384 -1.52 -20.41 -14.00
C SER A 384 -1.04 -19.05 -13.51
N VAL A 385 -1.92 -18.04 -13.45
CA VAL A 385 -1.58 -16.72 -12.89
C VAL A 385 -1.10 -16.85 -11.45
N ILE A 386 -1.87 -17.55 -10.60
CA ILE A 386 -1.54 -17.67 -9.17
C ILE A 386 -0.28 -18.51 -8.96
N ILE A 387 -0.18 -19.67 -9.63
CA ILE A 387 0.97 -20.58 -9.47
C ILE A 387 2.26 -19.91 -9.96
N TYR A 388 2.25 -19.26 -11.13
CA TYR A 388 3.45 -18.63 -11.67
C TYR A 388 3.88 -17.44 -10.82
N ASN A 389 2.95 -16.64 -10.30
CA ASN A 389 3.27 -15.55 -9.38
C ASN A 389 3.90 -16.07 -8.07
N GLU A 390 3.29 -17.06 -7.43
CA GLU A 390 3.83 -17.62 -6.18
C GLU A 390 5.19 -18.28 -6.39
N LEU A 391 5.39 -19.03 -7.49
CA LEU A 391 6.70 -19.59 -7.83
C LEU A 391 7.74 -18.50 -8.07
N THR A 392 7.40 -17.46 -8.82
CA THR A 392 8.31 -16.35 -9.09
C THR A 392 8.77 -15.71 -7.79
N ILE A 393 7.84 -15.35 -6.90
CA ILE A 393 8.19 -14.75 -5.60
C ILE A 393 9.02 -15.73 -4.77
N PHE A 394 8.58 -17.00 -4.68
CA PHE A 394 9.28 -18.02 -3.91
C PHE A 394 10.73 -18.22 -4.38
N THR A 395 10.94 -18.55 -5.65
CA THR A 395 12.26 -18.89 -6.16
C THR A 395 13.16 -17.66 -6.25
N LYS A 396 12.61 -16.48 -6.55
CA LYS A 396 13.38 -15.24 -6.55
C LYS A 396 13.87 -14.86 -5.16
N THR A 397 12.98 -14.89 -4.17
CA THR A 397 13.37 -14.63 -2.79
C THR A 397 14.36 -15.69 -2.30
N PHE A 398 14.16 -16.95 -2.67
CA PHE A 398 15.09 -18.02 -2.29
C PHE A 398 16.47 -17.83 -2.90
N ALA A 399 16.54 -17.54 -4.20
CA ALA A 399 17.79 -17.24 -4.91
C ALA A 399 18.54 -16.05 -4.27
N SER A 400 17.82 -14.97 -3.97
CA SER A 400 18.40 -13.78 -3.33
C SER A 400 18.97 -14.09 -1.95
N LEU A 401 18.23 -14.84 -1.12
CA LEU A 401 18.69 -15.27 0.20
C LEU A 401 19.95 -16.14 0.11
N LEU A 402 19.96 -17.11 -0.80
CA LEU A 402 21.09 -18.03 -0.97
C LEU A 402 22.34 -17.31 -1.51
N ARG A 403 22.19 -16.41 -2.49
CA ARG A 403 23.29 -15.60 -3.03
C ARG A 403 23.94 -14.71 -1.98
N ASN A 404 23.15 -14.25 -1.00
CA ASN A 404 23.62 -13.47 0.14
C ASN A 404 24.04 -14.35 1.33
N ASN A 405 24.35 -15.63 1.08
CA ASN A 405 24.86 -16.60 2.05
C ASN A 405 23.97 -16.81 3.29
N VAL A 406 22.66 -16.60 3.17
CA VAL A 406 21.71 -16.93 4.23
C VAL A 406 21.55 -18.45 4.30
N PHE A 407 21.74 -19.02 5.49
CA PHE A 407 21.55 -20.47 5.71
C PHE A 407 20.21 -20.96 5.16
N ILE A 408 20.21 -22.14 4.54
CA ILE A 408 19.04 -22.70 3.84
C ILE A 408 17.84 -22.84 4.79
N THR A 409 18.06 -23.29 6.04
CA THR A 409 17.02 -23.40 7.07
C THR A 409 16.33 -22.06 7.34
N THR A 410 17.13 -21.02 7.61
CA THR A 410 16.66 -19.65 7.82
C THR A 410 15.98 -19.11 6.57
N SER A 411 16.51 -19.42 5.38
CA SER A 411 15.94 -18.99 4.11
C SER A 411 14.52 -19.53 3.92
N VAL A 412 14.30 -20.82 4.16
CA VAL A 412 12.96 -21.43 4.06
C VAL A 412 12.02 -20.90 5.15
N GLU A 413 12.52 -20.63 6.36
CA GLU A 413 11.73 -20.00 7.40
C GLU A 413 11.25 -18.60 6.99
N ILE A 414 12.13 -17.78 6.41
CA ILE A 414 11.80 -16.45 5.88
C ILE A 414 10.76 -16.56 4.77
N LEU A 415 10.93 -17.50 3.82
CA LEU A 415 10.00 -17.75 2.73
C LEU A 415 8.59 -18.10 3.26
N SER A 416 8.50 -18.92 4.32
CA SER A 416 7.23 -19.28 4.96
C SER A 416 6.48 -18.08 5.58
N LYS A 417 7.21 -17.03 5.95
CA LYS A 417 6.66 -15.78 6.51
C LYS A 417 6.24 -14.79 5.43
N ILE A 418 6.86 -14.85 4.24
CA ILE A 418 6.60 -13.94 3.11
C ILE A 418 5.40 -14.42 2.29
N THR A 419 5.27 -15.72 2.04
CA THR A 419 4.14 -16.23 1.24
C THR A 419 2.81 -16.01 1.96
N THR A 420 1.84 -15.53 1.20
CA THR A 420 0.45 -15.36 1.67
C THR A 420 -0.42 -16.57 1.34
N ASN A 421 0.10 -17.49 0.53
CA ASN A 421 -0.59 -18.68 0.08
C ASN A 421 -0.36 -19.83 1.08
N GLU A 422 -1.44 -20.35 1.64
CA GLU A 422 -1.37 -21.39 2.67
C GLU A 422 -0.82 -22.72 2.12
N ILE A 423 -0.97 -22.99 0.81
CA ILE A 423 -0.43 -24.19 0.18
C ILE A 423 1.11 -24.13 0.13
N TYR A 424 1.67 -23.02 -0.35
CA TYR A 424 3.13 -22.83 -0.37
C TYR A 424 3.69 -22.76 1.05
N LYS A 425 2.96 -22.17 2.00
CA LYS A 425 3.34 -22.18 3.42
C LYS A 425 3.46 -23.60 3.98
N GLU A 426 2.52 -24.48 3.65
CA GLU A 426 2.58 -25.89 4.03
C GLU A 426 3.77 -26.62 3.36
N ILE A 427 4.08 -26.30 2.10
CA ILE A 427 5.27 -26.83 1.43
C ILE A 427 6.53 -26.36 2.17
N MET A 428 6.65 -25.07 2.53
CA MET A 428 7.81 -24.55 3.27
C MET A 428 7.98 -25.21 4.63
N ILE A 429 6.89 -25.41 5.38
CA ILE A 429 6.96 -26.09 6.69
C ILE A 429 7.44 -27.53 6.51
N LYS A 430 6.98 -28.25 5.48
CA LYS A 430 7.50 -29.59 5.16
C LYS A 430 8.97 -29.57 4.78
N THR A 431 9.40 -28.57 4.01
CA THR A 431 10.80 -28.38 3.65
C THR A 431 11.68 -28.15 4.88
N ILE A 432 11.25 -27.33 5.84
CA ILE A 432 11.97 -27.11 7.10
C ILE A 432 12.14 -28.43 7.86
N ASN A 433 11.06 -29.21 8.02
CA ASN A 433 11.11 -30.50 8.69
C ASN A 433 12.05 -31.48 7.97
N ASN A 434 12.02 -31.52 6.64
CA ASN A 434 12.95 -32.35 5.86
C ASN A 434 14.41 -31.98 6.13
N ILE A 435 14.75 -30.69 6.16
CA ILE A 435 16.12 -30.24 6.41
C ILE A 435 16.55 -30.63 7.83
N ILE A 436 15.68 -30.45 8.84
CA ILE A 436 15.97 -30.84 10.23
C ILE A 436 16.20 -32.35 10.34
N GLU A 437 15.46 -33.15 9.58
CA GLU A 437 15.59 -34.61 9.55
C GLU A 437 16.71 -35.12 8.62
N GLY A 438 17.46 -34.23 7.95
CA GLY A 438 18.52 -34.60 7.01
C GLY A 438 18.02 -35.19 5.68
N ARG A 439 16.73 -35.04 5.36
CA ARG A 439 16.14 -35.40 4.07
C ARG A 439 16.36 -34.31 3.02
N LYS A 440 16.12 -34.67 1.76
CA LYS A 440 16.23 -33.74 0.64
C LYS A 440 15.15 -32.65 0.68
N ILE A 441 15.52 -31.45 0.26
CA ILE A 441 14.63 -30.31 0.06
C ILE A 441 13.61 -30.64 -1.02
N SER A 442 14.07 -31.23 -2.13
CA SER A 442 13.24 -31.60 -3.28
C SER A 442 12.09 -32.55 -2.92
N ASP A 443 12.22 -33.37 -1.88
CA ASP A 443 11.18 -34.30 -1.44
C ASP A 443 9.89 -33.58 -1.01
N ALA A 444 9.97 -32.35 -0.49
CA ALA A 444 8.78 -31.57 -0.10
C ALA A 444 7.97 -31.09 -1.31
N PHE A 445 8.63 -30.93 -2.46
CA PHE A 445 8.05 -30.42 -3.72
C PHE A 445 7.60 -31.53 -4.66
N LYS A 446 8.06 -32.77 -4.41
CA LYS A 446 7.75 -33.94 -5.24
C LYS A 446 6.25 -34.20 -5.32
N LYS A 447 5.71 -34.31 -6.55
CA LYS A 447 4.29 -34.58 -6.84
C LYS A 447 3.31 -33.55 -6.24
N GLN A 448 3.76 -32.32 -5.95
CA GLN A 448 2.85 -31.24 -5.53
C GLN A 448 2.17 -30.64 -6.77
N TRP A 449 0.83 -30.66 -6.82
CA TRP A 449 0.06 -30.14 -7.96
C TRP A 449 0.23 -28.61 -8.18
N ALA A 450 0.64 -27.89 -7.14
CA ALA A 450 0.93 -26.45 -7.18
C ALA A 450 2.37 -26.14 -7.63
N VAL A 451 3.19 -27.16 -7.89
CA VAL A 451 4.58 -27.04 -8.33
C VAL A 451 4.73 -27.75 -9.66
N PRO A 452 4.93 -27.02 -10.77
CA PRO A 452 5.17 -27.63 -12.07
C PRO A 452 6.50 -28.41 -12.10
N ASP A 453 6.59 -29.38 -12.99
CA ASP A 453 7.74 -30.29 -13.08
C ASP A 453 9.06 -29.56 -13.33
N VAL A 454 9.05 -28.50 -14.16
CA VAL A 454 10.25 -27.69 -14.45
C VAL A 454 10.83 -27.11 -13.16
N ALA A 455 9.99 -26.50 -12.31
CA ALA A 455 10.44 -25.97 -11.02
C ALA A 455 10.98 -27.07 -10.11
N TYR A 456 10.28 -28.21 -10.02
CA TYR A 456 10.71 -29.35 -9.20
C TYR A 456 12.09 -29.88 -9.63
N TYR A 457 12.31 -30.11 -10.93
CA TYR A 457 13.60 -30.63 -11.42
C TYR A 457 14.73 -29.63 -11.22
N MET A 458 14.48 -28.32 -11.30
CA MET A 458 15.49 -27.31 -10.99
C MET A 458 15.88 -27.30 -9.50
N ILE A 459 14.93 -27.57 -8.59
CA ILE A 459 15.25 -27.78 -7.16
C ILE A 459 16.11 -29.03 -6.99
N VAL A 460 15.76 -30.14 -7.64
CA VAL A 460 16.53 -31.40 -7.58
C VAL A 460 17.95 -31.20 -8.10
N THR A 461 18.09 -30.55 -9.26
CA THR A 461 19.38 -30.27 -9.88
C THR A 461 20.22 -29.36 -8.99
N GLY A 462 19.67 -28.22 -8.56
CA GLY A 462 20.41 -27.28 -7.71
C GLY A 462 20.80 -27.89 -6.35
N GLU A 463 19.95 -28.74 -5.77
CA GLU A 463 20.29 -29.48 -4.55
C GLU A 463 21.43 -30.49 -4.78
N SER A 464 21.47 -31.13 -5.95
CA SER A 464 22.48 -32.13 -6.28
C SER A 464 23.82 -31.53 -6.72
N THR A 465 23.80 -30.37 -7.37
CA THR A 465 25.01 -29.64 -7.82
C THR A 465 25.53 -28.64 -6.79
N GLY A 466 24.72 -28.31 -5.78
CA GLY A 466 25.03 -27.23 -4.82
C GLY A 466 24.69 -25.82 -5.35
N GLU A 467 24.14 -25.70 -6.55
CA GLU A 467 23.85 -24.43 -7.23
C GLU A 467 22.37 -24.03 -7.10
N LEU A 468 21.78 -24.24 -5.92
CA LEU A 468 20.37 -23.86 -5.66
C LEU A 468 20.09 -22.40 -5.97
N ALA A 469 21.01 -21.49 -5.67
CA ALA A 469 20.82 -20.05 -5.91
C ALA A 469 20.59 -19.75 -7.41
N GLU A 470 21.44 -20.30 -8.27
CA GLU A 470 21.38 -20.10 -9.72
C GLU A 470 20.15 -20.77 -10.31
N MET A 471 19.89 -22.04 -9.93
CA MET A 471 18.72 -22.76 -10.42
C MET A 471 17.41 -22.08 -10.02
N MET A 472 17.31 -21.53 -8.81
CA MET A 472 16.13 -20.78 -8.37
C MET A 472 15.98 -19.44 -9.08
N GLN A 473 17.09 -18.77 -9.42
CA GLN A 473 17.05 -17.56 -10.25
C GLN A 473 16.50 -17.87 -11.64
N THR A 474 17.00 -18.92 -12.30
CA THR A 474 16.49 -19.35 -13.62
C THR A 474 14.99 -19.68 -13.57
N VAL A 475 14.54 -20.37 -12.52
CA VAL A 475 13.10 -20.66 -12.33
C VAL A 475 12.29 -19.39 -12.12
N SER A 476 12.81 -18.43 -11.34
CA SER A 476 12.19 -17.12 -11.14
C SER A 476 11.99 -16.41 -12.47
N ASP A 477 13.04 -16.30 -13.28
CA ASP A 477 13.01 -15.53 -14.53
C ASP A 477 12.04 -16.16 -15.53
N TYR A 478 12.09 -17.50 -15.64
CA TYR A 478 11.17 -18.26 -16.49
C TYR A 478 9.70 -18.05 -16.06
N TYR A 479 9.36 -18.25 -14.78
CA TYR A 479 7.95 -18.10 -14.35
C TYR A 479 7.49 -16.65 -14.28
N SER A 480 8.40 -15.69 -14.11
CA SER A 480 8.09 -14.26 -14.21
C SER A 480 7.65 -13.90 -15.63
N GLU A 481 8.37 -14.39 -16.65
CA GLU A 481 8.00 -14.20 -18.05
C GLU A 481 6.69 -14.91 -18.40
N GLN A 482 6.50 -16.15 -17.95
CA GLN A 482 5.25 -16.88 -18.14
C GLN A 482 4.07 -16.19 -17.45
N HIS A 483 4.28 -15.64 -16.26
CA HIS A 483 3.29 -14.85 -15.53
C HIS A 483 2.92 -13.57 -16.29
N ARG A 484 3.90 -12.81 -16.80
CA ARG A 484 3.65 -11.61 -17.61
C ARG A 484 2.87 -11.95 -18.89
N SER A 485 3.25 -13.04 -19.57
CA SER A 485 2.60 -13.49 -20.80
C SER A 485 1.13 -13.87 -20.58
N ILE A 486 0.83 -14.65 -19.53
CA ILE A 486 -0.56 -15.05 -19.24
C ILE A 486 -1.42 -13.86 -18.80
N VAL A 487 -0.86 -12.92 -18.03
CA VAL A 487 -1.55 -11.68 -17.64
C VAL A 487 -1.84 -10.81 -18.88
N GLY A 488 -0.90 -10.71 -19.81
CA GLY A 488 -1.09 -10.03 -21.09
C GLY A 488 -2.20 -10.66 -21.94
N ALA A 489 -2.21 -11.98 -22.07
CA ALA A 489 -3.24 -12.72 -22.80
C ALA A 489 -4.63 -12.61 -22.15
N LEU A 490 -4.69 -12.62 -20.82
CA LEU A 490 -5.93 -12.37 -20.08
C LEU A 490 -6.48 -10.98 -20.39
N LYS A 491 -5.61 -9.96 -20.40
CA LYS A 491 -6.02 -8.58 -20.71
C LYS A 491 -6.62 -8.48 -22.12
N SER A 492 -6.01 -9.10 -23.13
CA SER A 492 -6.52 -9.05 -24.50
C SER A 492 -7.83 -9.82 -24.70
N PHE A 493 -8.09 -10.86 -23.90
CA PHE A 493 -9.33 -11.64 -23.97
C PHE A 493 -10.49 -11.01 -23.17
N ILE A 494 -10.21 -10.38 -22.03
CA ILE A 494 -11.23 -9.77 -21.17
C ILE A 494 -12.00 -8.67 -21.91
N GLU A 495 -11.34 -7.87 -22.74
CA GLU A 495 -11.97 -6.77 -23.45
C GLU A 495 -13.08 -7.20 -24.43
N PRO A 496 -12.84 -8.12 -25.39
CA PRO A 496 -13.88 -8.67 -26.25
C PRO A 496 -15.03 -9.30 -25.47
N VAL A 497 -14.73 -10.02 -24.38
CA VAL A 497 -15.76 -10.67 -23.55
C VAL A 497 -16.64 -9.62 -22.85
N LEU A 498 -16.05 -8.55 -22.32
CA LEU A 498 -16.81 -7.47 -21.71
C LEU A 498 -17.71 -6.75 -22.72
N ILE A 499 -17.19 -6.44 -23.91
CA ILE A 499 -17.96 -5.78 -24.97
C ILE A 499 -19.10 -6.69 -25.47
N ALA A 500 -18.80 -7.97 -25.75
CA ALA A 500 -19.80 -8.93 -26.17
C ALA A 500 -20.87 -9.14 -25.09
N GLY A 501 -20.47 -9.26 -23.82
CA GLY A 501 -21.38 -9.38 -22.68
C GLY A 501 -22.28 -8.16 -22.54
N LEU A 502 -21.72 -6.95 -22.65
CA LEU A 502 -22.49 -5.70 -22.66
C LEU A 502 -23.50 -5.68 -23.82
N ALA A 503 -23.06 -6.03 -25.03
CA ALA A 503 -23.91 -6.06 -26.21
C ALA A 503 -25.07 -7.06 -26.04
N VAL A 504 -24.82 -8.23 -25.46
CA VAL A 504 -25.87 -9.22 -25.15
C VAL A 504 -26.84 -8.68 -24.11
N VAL A 505 -26.36 -8.09 -23.01
CA VAL A 505 -27.22 -7.56 -21.94
C VAL A 505 -28.07 -6.40 -22.46
N VAL A 506 -27.44 -5.38 -23.05
CA VAL A 506 -28.13 -4.20 -23.58
C VAL A 506 -29.04 -4.58 -24.75
N GLY A 507 -28.58 -5.44 -25.66
CA GLY A 507 -29.37 -5.95 -26.77
C GLY A 507 -30.61 -6.72 -26.30
N THR A 508 -30.48 -7.55 -25.26
CA THR A 508 -31.63 -8.25 -24.64
C THR A 508 -32.63 -7.25 -24.07
N ILE A 509 -32.16 -6.19 -23.41
CA ILE A 509 -33.04 -5.15 -22.87
C ILE A 509 -33.76 -4.40 -23.99
N ILE A 510 -33.06 -4.05 -25.08
CA ILE A 510 -33.66 -3.37 -26.23
C ILE A 510 -34.72 -4.27 -26.90
N LEU A 511 -34.41 -5.55 -27.15
CA LEU A 511 -35.36 -6.49 -27.72
C LEU A 511 -36.59 -6.68 -26.83
N ALA A 512 -36.39 -6.74 -25.51
CA ALA A 512 -37.46 -6.82 -24.54
C ALA A 512 -38.41 -5.62 -24.63
N VAL A 513 -37.94 -4.43 -25.03
CA VAL A 513 -38.79 -3.25 -25.23
C VAL A 513 -39.41 -3.21 -26.63
N VAL A 514 -38.61 -3.46 -27.66
CA VAL A 514 -39.02 -3.23 -29.05
C VAL A 514 -40.03 -4.27 -29.54
N ILE A 515 -39.88 -5.55 -29.14
CA ILE A 515 -40.79 -6.63 -29.61
C ILE A 515 -42.27 -6.33 -29.23
N PRO A 516 -42.61 -6.03 -27.96
CA PRO A 516 -43.97 -5.63 -27.61
C PRO A 516 -44.45 -4.39 -28.35
N MET A 517 -43.59 -3.41 -28.60
CA MET A 517 -43.98 -2.19 -29.34
C MET A 517 -44.45 -2.51 -30.76
N PHE A 518 -43.80 -3.43 -31.46
CA PHE A 518 -44.25 -3.85 -32.79
C PHE A 518 -45.59 -4.58 -32.75
N ASN A 519 -45.82 -5.42 -31.73
CA ASN A 519 -47.11 -6.10 -31.55
C ASN A 519 -48.25 -5.10 -31.29
N LEU A 520 -47.97 -4.01 -30.57
CA LEU A 520 -48.94 -2.93 -30.38
C LEU A 520 -49.25 -2.19 -31.67
N MET A 521 -48.24 -1.86 -32.49
CA MET A 521 -48.46 -1.19 -33.78
C MET A 521 -49.23 -2.08 -34.77
N GLY A 522 -48.95 -3.39 -34.78
CA GLY A 522 -49.65 -4.34 -35.65
C GLY A 522 -51.09 -4.67 -35.24
N SER A 523 -51.51 -4.33 -34.02
CA SER A 523 -52.88 -4.50 -33.50
C SER A 523 -53.77 -3.27 -33.74
N VAL A 524 -53.20 -2.14 -34.17
CA VAL A 524 -53.89 -0.85 -34.33
C VAL A 524 -54.10 -0.49 -35.82
N GLY A 525 -53.64 -1.34 -36.74
CA GLY A 525 -54.05 -1.34 -38.15
C GLY A 525 -54.91 -2.57 -38.44
#